data_AF-A0A4Q7P2I6-F1
#
_entry.id   AF-A0A4Q7P2I6-F1
#
_cell.length_a   1.000
_cell.length_b   1.000
_cell.length_c   1.000
_cell.angle_alpha   90.00
_cell.angle_beta   90.00
_cell.angle_gamma   90.00
#
_symmetry.space_group_name_H-M   'P 1'
#
loop_
_entity.id
_entity.type
_entity.pdbx_description
1 polymer ?
#
loop_
_entity_poly.entity_id
_entity_poly.type
_entity_poly.pdbx_seq_one_letter_code
_entity_poly.pdbx_strand_id
1 'polypeptide(L)'
;MEYAEKQHKKEVGELLNKQKMSKKISVLGLAGLILFATSCASIVSKSTYPLSIDSAPSQASIVIKDKKGIEIFTGQTPATVDLKAGSGFFSKARYQVTFSKNGYDSKTIPVEFKLDGWYFGNIVFGGVLGLLIIDPATGAMFKLENEFINETLAPTTASVENKGLKVYTLDEIPEAWKTQLVQIDNN
;
A
#
# COMPACT_ATOMS: atom_id res chain seq x y z
N MET A 1 53.69 1.57 -63.40
CA MET A 1 52.50 0.79 -62.99
C MET A 1 52.63 0.26 -61.56
N GLU A 2 53.77 -0.30 -61.16
CA GLU A 2 53.99 -0.83 -59.80
C GLU A 2 53.81 0.21 -58.67
N TYR A 3 54.19 1.48 -58.90
CA TYR A 3 54.01 2.54 -57.91
C TYR A 3 52.54 2.86 -57.62
N ALA A 4 51.68 2.85 -58.66
CA ALA A 4 50.25 3.10 -58.52
C ALA A 4 49.55 1.95 -57.77
N GLU A 5 49.95 0.70 -58.00
CA GLU A 5 49.41 -0.46 -57.28
C GLU A 5 49.80 -0.46 -55.80
N LYS A 6 51.03 -0.04 -55.47
CA LYS A 6 51.49 0.12 -54.09
C LYS A 6 50.73 1.22 -53.34
N GLN A 7 50.45 2.35 -54.00
CA GLN A 7 49.64 3.42 -53.40
C GLN A 7 48.19 2.98 -53.17
N HIS A 8 47.58 2.33 -54.16
CA HIS A 8 46.21 1.82 -54.06
C HIS A 8 46.06 0.80 -52.92
N LYS A 9 47.00 -0.14 -52.75
CA LYS A 9 46.98 -1.10 -51.63
C LYS A 9 47.12 -0.42 -50.27
N LYS A 10 47.90 0.67 -50.18
CA LYS A 10 48.09 1.43 -48.93
C LYS A 10 46.82 2.19 -48.54
N GLU A 11 46.18 2.87 -49.49
CA GLU A 11 44.92 3.59 -49.26
C GLU A 11 43.78 2.64 -48.87
N VAL A 12 43.63 1.52 -49.59
CA VAL A 12 42.64 0.49 -49.25
C VAL A 12 42.91 -0.08 -47.85
N GLY A 13 44.17 -0.33 -47.49
CA GLY A 13 44.54 -0.80 -46.15
C GLY A 13 44.19 0.20 -45.04
N GLU A 14 44.41 1.50 -45.27
CA GLU A 14 44.08 2.55 -44.31
C GLU A 14 42.56 2.71 -44.13
N LEU A 15 41.79 2.65 -45.23
CA LEU A 15 40.32 2.69 -45.21
C LEU A 15 39.73 1.49 -44.46
N LEU A 16 40.23 0.28 -44.72
CA LEU A 16 39.81 -0.92 -44.01
C LEU A 16 40.12 -0.85 -42.50
N ASN A 17 41.25 -0.25 -42.14
CA ASN A 17 41.62 -0.08 -40.73
C ASN A 17 40.74 0.98 -40.04
N LYS A 18 40.43 2.10 -40.71
CA LYS A 18 39.48 3.12 -40.23
C LYS A 18 38.07 2.55 -40.04
N GLN A 19 37.58 1.72 -40.97
CA GLN A 19 36.28 1.04 -40.85
C GLN A 19 36.23 0.00 -39.71
N LYS A 20 37.32 -0.75 -39.50
CA LYS A 20 37.42 -1.67 -38.35
C LYS A 20 37.47 -0.90 -37.02
N MET A 21 38.17 0.23 -36.98
CA MET A 21 38.30 1.06 -35.79
C MET A 21 36.97 1.75 -35.45
N SER A 22 36.22 2.27 -36.43
CA SER A 22 34.89 2.86 -36.21
C SER A 22 33.87 1.82 -35.72
N LYS A 23 33.86 0.61 -36.29
CA LYS A 23 33.02 -0.50 -35.80
C LYS A 23 33.38 -0.92 -34.37
N LYS A 24 34.67 -0.99 -34.03
CA LYS A 24 35.13 -1.28 -32.65
C LYS A 24 34.71 -0.19 -31.66
N ILE A 25 34.80 1.09 -32.05
CA ILE A 25 34.38 2.24 -31.22
C ILE A 25 32.86 2.24 -31.04
N SER A 26 32.07 1.93 -32.07
CA SER A 26 30.60 1.80 -31.93
C SER A 26 30.19 0.63 -31.03
N VAL A 27 30.89 -0.50 -31.09
CA VAL A 27 30.62 -1.67 -30.21
C VAL A 27 31.04 -1.39 -28.76
N LEU A 28 32.18 -0.73 -28.53
CA LEU A 28 32.61 -0.33 -27.18
C LEU A 28 31.70 0.75 -26.58
N GLY A 29 31.23 1.71 -27.38
CA GLY A 29 30.30 2.75 -26.96
C GLY A 29 28.92 2.19 -26.57
N LEU A 30 28.42 1.19 -27.30
CA LEU A 30 27.15 0.53 -26.99
C LEU A 30 27.26 -0.37 -25.75
N ALA A 31 28.40 -1.02 -25.52
CA ALA A 31 28.64 -1.80 -24.30
C ALA A 31 28.81 -0.91 -23.05
N GLY A 32 29.40 0.28 -23.19
CA GLY A 32 29.53 1.25 -22.10
C GLY A 32 28.18 1.84 -21.66
N LEU A 33 27.25 2.08 -22.59
CA LEU A 33 25.94 2.67 -22.28
C LEU A 33 25.05 1.75 -21.43
N ILE A 34 25.22 0.42 -21.53
CA ILE A 34 24.49 -0.58 -20.74
C ILE A 34 24.97 -0.59 -19.26
N LEU A 35 26.25 -0.31 -19.01
CA LEU A 35 26.83 -0.34 -17.66
C LEU A 35 26.43 0.89 -16.81
N PHE A 36 26.12 2.02 -17.44
CA PHE A 36 25.68 3.25 -16.76
C PHE A 36 24.16 3.40 -16.61
N ALA A 37 23.36 2.49 -17.20
CA ALA A 37 21.90 2.48 -17.05
C ALA A 37 21.41 1.75 -15.78
N THR A 38 22.30 1.47 -14.81
CA THR A 38 21.95 0.84 -13.52
C THR A 38 21.61 1.87 -12.44
N SER A 39 20.89 2.93 -12.80
CA SER A 39 20.42 3.95 -11.86
C SER A 39 19.06 3.56 -11.26
N CYS A 40 19.12 2.87 -10.12
CA CYS A 40 18.22 3.04 -8.96
C CYS A 40 16.70 2.83 -9.13
N ALA A 41 16.26 1.74 -9.75
CA ALA A 41 15.01 1.09 -9.33
C ALA A 41 15.37 -0.18 -8.56
N SER A 42 15.01 -0.25 -7.28
CA SER A 42 15.19 -1.48 -6.49
C SER A 42 14.33 -2.60 -7.07
N ILE A 43 14.91 -3.38 -7.98
CA ILE A 43 14.36 -4.60 -8.59
C ILE A 43 14.44 -5.74 -7.58
N VAL A 44 13.87 -5.53 -6.39
CA VAL A 44 13.80 -6.55 -5.34
C VAL A 44 12.40 -6.51 -4.75
N SER A 45 11.71 -7.63 -4.87
CA SER A 45 10.42 -7.85 -4.23
C SER A 45 10.56 -7.67 -2.72
N LYS A 46 9.68 -6.87 -2.11
CA LYS A 46 9.63 -6.66 -0.66
C LYS A 46 8.62 -7.63 -0.04
N SER A 47 8.89 -8.12 1.15
CA SER A 47 7.95 -8.95 1.93
C SER A 47 7.34 -8.22 3.13
N THR A 48 7.81 -7.01 3.40
CA THR A 48 7.35 -6.12 4.48
C THR A 48 7.23 -4.70 3.92
N TYR A 49 6.14 -4.02 4.28
CA TYR A 49 5.81 -2.69 3.79
C TYR A 49 5.49 -1.75 4.96
N PRO A 50 6.04 -0.53 4.98
CA PRO A 50 5.65 0.48 5.96
C PRO A 50 4.25 1.00 5.63
N LEU A 51 3.34 0.91 6.58
CA LEU A 51 2.02 1.53 6.52
C LEU A 51 2.01 2.79 7.37
N SER A 52 1.83 3.94 6.75
CA SER A 52 1.64 5.22 7.44
C SER A 52 0.15 5.47 7.70
N ILE A 53 -0.17 5.80 8.95
CA ILE A 53 -1.54 5.94 9.45
C ILE A 53 -1.68 7.30 10.10
N ASP A 54 -2.66 8.07 9.63
CA ASP A 54 -3.02 9.39 10.15
C ASP A 54 -4.54 9.48 10.36
N SER A 55 -4.97 10.43 11.19
CA SER A 55 -6.39 10.68 11.42
C SER A 55 -6.72 12.12 11.77
N ALA A 56 -7.96 12.50 11.49
CA ALA A 56 -8.60 13.72 11.98
C ALA A 56 -9.82 13.35 12.85
N PRO A 57 -9.86 13.70 14.15
CA PRO A 57 -8.84 14.40 14.92
C PRO A 57 -7.56 13.57 15.09
N SER A 58 -6.44 14.25 15.36
CA SER A 58 -5.16 13.61 15.63
C SER A 58 -5.13 12.90 16.98
N GLN A 59 -4.10 12.07 17.20
CA GLN A 59 -3.93 11.28 18.43
C GLN A 59 -5.12 10.36 18.69
N ALA A 60 -5.67 9.75 17.63
CA ALA A 60 -6.66 8.69 17.74
C ALA A 60 -5.95 7.37 18.03
N SER A 61 -6.53 6.57 18.93
CA SER A 61 -5.98 5.29 19.33
C SER A 61 -6.19 4.29 18.20
N ILE A 62 -5.14 3.57 17.86
CA ILE A 62 -5.16 2.58 16.81
C ILE A 62 -4.78 1.22 17.35
N VAL A 63 -5.51 0.20 16.90
CA VAL A 63 -5.20 -1.22 17.11
C VAL A 63 -5.17 -1.88 15.74
N ILE A 64 -4.09 -2.59 15.44
CA ILE A 64 -3.94 -3.34 14.20
C ILE A 64 -4.01 -4.83 14.51
N LYS A 65 -4.96 -5.51 13.88
CA LYS A 65 -5.13 -6.97 14.01
C LYS A 65 -4.84 -7.66 12.68
N ASP A 66 -4.26 -8.85 12.76
CA ASP A 66 -4.09 -9.73 11.60
C ASP A 66 -5.39 -10.48 11.24
N LYS A 67 -5.35 -11.27 10.17
CA LYS A 67 -6.49 -12.09 9.72
C LYS A 67 -6.95 -13.16 10.72
N LYS A 68 -6.14 -13.48 11.73
CA LYS A 68 -6.46 -14.42 12.82
C LYS A 68 -7.03 -13.69 14.05
N GLY A 69 -7.16 -12.36 13.99
CA GLY A 69 -7.61 -11.52 15.09
C GLY A 69 -6.52 -11.22 16.13
N ILE A 70 -5.26 -11.56 15.84
CA ILE A 70 -4.13 -11.30 16.74
C ILE A 70 -3.73 -9.84 16.63
N GLU A 71 -3.64 -9.16 17.77
CA GLU A 71 -3.13 -7.79 17.84
C GLU A 71 -1.62 -7.77 17.57
N ILE A 72 -1.24 -7.08 16.51
CA ILE A 72 0.16 -6.95 16.10
C ILE A 72 0.74 -5.57 16.43
N PHE A 73 -0.12 -4.58 16.68
CA PHE A 73 0.28 -3.23 17.03
C PHE A 73 -0.84 -2.50 17.77
N THR A 74 -0.45 -1.68 18.76
CA THR A 74 -1.34 -0.74 19.46
C THR A 74 -0.59 0.58 19.65
N GLY A 75 -1.25 1.71 19.36
CA GLY A 75 -0.62 3.03 19.43
C GLY A 75 -1.60 4.19 19.22
N GLN A 76 -1.09 5.35 18.81
CA GLN A 76 -1.86 6.55 18.51
C GLN A 76 -1.41 7.14 17.16
N THR A 77 -2.30 7.82 16.42
CA THR A 77 -1.95 8.54 15.18
C THR A 77 -1.22 9.87 15.45
N PRO A 78 -0.29 10.31 14.58
CA PRO A 78 0.22 9.59 13.41
C PRO A 78 1.19 8.47 13.79
N ALA A 79 1.16 7.36 13.05
CA ALA A 79 2.04 6.21 13.27
C ALA A 79 2.49 5.58 11.95
N THR A 80 3.66 4.93 11.96
CA THR A 80 4.13 4.08 10.86
C THR A 80 4.41 2.68 11.39
N VAL A 81 3.83 1.66 10.75
CA VAL A 81 3.94 0.26 11.18
C VAL A 81 4.36 -0.61 10.00
N ASP A 82 5.39 -1.43 10.20
CA ASP A 82 5.85 -2.38 9.19
C ASP A 82 4.98 -3.63 9.16
N LEU A 83 4.32 -3.87 8.04
CA LEU A 83 3.38 -4.99 7.84
C LEU A 83 3.96 -6.03 6.89
N LYS A 84 3.95 -7.29 7.30
CA LYS A 84 4.31 -8.42 6.43
C LYS A 84 3.23 -8.63 5.37
N ALA A 85 3.63 -8.81 4.11
CA ALA A 85 2.73 -9.01 2.98
C ALA A 85 2.23 -10.46 2.85
N GLY A 86 2.99 -11.42 3.39
CA GLY A 86 2.64 -12.84 3.44
C GLY A 86 2.15 -13.30 4.80
N SER A 87 1.27 -14.30 4.81
CA SER A 87 0.77 -14.98 6.02
C SER A 87 0.85 -16.51 5.91
N GLY A 88 1.70 -17.00 5.01
CA GLY A 88 1.91 -18.42 4.71
C GLY A 88 2.26 -18.65 3.24
N PHE A 89 2.47 -19.90 2.86
CA PHE A 89 2.80 -20.30 1.48
C PHE A 89 1.68 -19.91 0.51
N PHE A 90 1.99 -19.06 -0.47
CA PHE A 90 1.01 -18.43 -1.39
C PHE A 90 -0.14 -17.66 -0.71
N SER A 91 -0.03 -17.33 0.58
CA SER A 91 -1.14 -16.73 1.33
C SER A 91 -0.90 -15.26 1.61
N LYS A 92 -1.75 -14.41 1.05
CA LYS A 92 -1.78 -12.96 1.26
C LYS A 92 -2.07 -12.62 2.72
N ALA A 93 -1.34 -11.70 3.32
CA ALA A 93 -1.69 -11.12 4.61
C ALA A 93 -2.93 -10.21 4.50
N ARG A 94 -3.70 -10.12 5.58
CA ARG A 94 -4.78 -9.13 5.72
C ARG A 94 -4.71 -8.56 7.13
N TYR A 95 -4.89 -7.26 7.24
CA TYR A 95 -4.96 -6.60 8.53
C TYR A 95 -6.20 -5.72 8.61
N GLN A 96 -6.56 -5.35 9.82
CA GLN A 96 -7.61 -4.37 10.11
C GLN A 96 -7.02 -3.33 11.06
N VAL A 97 -7.17 -2.05 10.71
CA VAL A 97 -6.83 -0.92 11.58
C VAL A 97 -8.11 -0.40 12.19
N THR A 98 -8.25 -0.52 13.50
CA THR A 98 -9.37 0.05 14.24
C THR A 98 -8.92 1.35 14.90
N PHE A 99 -9.61 2.44 14.58
CA PHE A 99 -9.44 3.76 15.16
C PHE A 99 -10.48 3.97 16.26
N SER A 100 -10.05 4.59 17.37
CA SER A 100 -10.91 4.98 18.47
C SER A 100 -10.45 6.31 19.06
N LYS A 101 -11.39 7.20 19.35
CA LYS A 101 -11.13 8.48 20.02
C LYS A 101 -12.34 8.82 20.88
N ASN A 102 -12.10 9.35 22.08
CA ASN A 102 -13.19 9.79 22.94
C ASN A 102 -14.03 10.86 22.25
N GLY A 103 -15.35 10.67 22.23
CA GLY A 103 -16.31 11.56 21.56
C GLY A 103 -16.45 11.35 20.05
N TYR A 104 -15.84 10.29 19.50
CA TYR A 104 -15.91 9.94 18.08
C TYR A 104 -16.24 8.47 17.89
N ASP A 105 -16.91 8.17 16.79
CA ASP A 105 -17.27 6.82 16.43
C ASP A 105 -16.02 6.02 16.06
N SER A 106 -15.97 4.78 16.54
CA SER A 106 -14.89 3.86 16.18
C SER A 106 -15.02 3.44 14.73
N LYS A 107 -13.90 3.45 14.00
CA LYS A 107 -13.85 3.10 12.58
C LYS A 107 -12.85 1.99 12.35
N THR A 108 -13.21 0.96 11.59
CA THR A 108 -12.28 -0.12 11.23
C THR A 108 -12.08 -0.14 9.71
N ILE A 109 -10.82 -0.10 9.28
CA ILE A 109 -10.43 -0.06 7.88
C ILE A 109 -9.60 -1.31 7.56
N PRO A 110 -9.93 -2.05 6.47
CA PRO A 110 -9.11 -3.17 6.03
C PRO A 110 -7.82 -2.69 5.35
N VAL A 111 -6.75 -3.44 5.54
CA VAL A 111 -5.47 -3.26 4.84
C VAL A 111 -5.25 -4.46 3.92
N GLU A 112 -5.21 -4.17 2.63
CA GLU A 112 -5.19 -5.19 1.57
C GLU A 112 -3.87 -5.13 0.77
N PHE A 113 -3.41 -6.30 0.36
CA PHE A 113 -2.23 -6.52 -0.48
C PHE A 113 -2.60 -7.16 -1.83
N LYS A 114 -2.15 -6.65 -2.96
CA LYS A 114 -2.38 -7.31 -4.25
C LYS A 114 -1.17 -8.12 -4.68
N LEU A 115 -1.33 -8.95 -5.70
CA LEU A 115 -0.19 -9.60 -6.32
C LEU A 115 0.69 -8.53 -7.00
N ASP A 116 1.98 -8.55 -6.74
CA ASP A 116 2.93 -7.63 -7.35
C ASP A 116 3.13 -8.02 -8.81
N GLY A 117 2.89 -7.11 -9.75
CA GLY A 117 3.11 -7.37 -11.18
C GLY A 117 4.57 -7.75 -11.48
N TRP A 118 5.51 -7.30 -10.64
CA TRP A 118 6.92 -7.68 -10.74
C TRP A 118 7.17 -9.18 -10.47
N TYR A 119 6.27 -9.87 -9.77
CA TYR A 119 6.35 -11.32 -9.53
C TYR A 119 6.50 -12.13 -10.82
N PHE A 120 5.80 -11.74 -11.90
CA PHE A 120 5.94 -12.39 -13.19
C PHE A 120 7.22 -11.97 -13.93
N GLY A 121 7.78 -10.80 -13.62
CA GLY A 121 9.07 -10.32 -14.16
C GLY A 121 10.27 -11.12 -13.63
N ASN A 122 10.19 -11.59 -12.38
CA ASN A 122 11.21 -12.45 -11.76
C ASN A 122 11.41 -13.80 -12.49
N ILE A 123 10.50 -14.21 -13.37
CA ILE A 123 10.66 -15.41 -14.22
C ILE A 123 11.91 -15.29 -15.12
N VAL A 124 12.19 -14.08 -15.60
CA VAL A 124 13.29 -13.82 -16.54
C VAL A 124 14.65 -13.84 -15.86
N PHE A 125 14.73 -13.50 -14.57
CA PHE A 125 15.99 -13.34 -13.83
C PHE A 125 16.24 -14.38 -12.71
N GLY A 126 15.19 -14.93 -12.08
CA GLY A 126 15.27 -15.87 -10.94
C GLY A 126 14.83 -17.30 -11.25
N GLY A 127 14.33 -17.57 -12.46
CA GLY A 127 13.87 -18.89 -12.90
C GLY A 127 12.61 -19.40 -12.18
N VAL A 128 12.13 -20.59 -12.57
CA VAL A 128 10.87 -21.20 -12.08
C VAL A 128 10.90 -21.45 -10.57
N LEU A 129 12.07 -21.74 -10.00
CA LEU A 129 12.23 -22.03 -8.57
C LEU A 129 12.05 -20.79 -7.68
N GLY A 130 12.50 -19.61 -8.12
CA GLY A 130 12.25 -18.35 -7.41
C GLY A 130 10.76 -18.05 -7.31
N LEU A 131 10.02 -18.29 -8.39
CA LEU A 131 8.58 -18.04 -8.49
C LEU A 131 7.71 -19.01 -7.68
N LEU A 132 8.04 -20.32 -7.68
CA LEU A 132 7.18 -21.36 -7.12
C LEU A 132 7.50 -21.76 -5.68
N ILE A 133 8.69 -21.42 -5.17
CA ILE A 133 9.13 -21.89 -3.85
C ILE A 133 9.50 -20.71 -2.94
N ILE A 134 10.38 -19.82 -3.39
CA ILE A 134 10.98 -18.79 -2.53
C ILE A 134 10.03 -17.60 -2.34
N ASP A 135 9.50 -17.04 -3.42
CA ASP A 135 8.58 -15.89 -3.38
C ASP A 135 7.26 -16.20 -2.65
N PRO A 136 6.64 -17.38 -2.83
CA PRO A 136 5.41 -17.72 -2.12
C PRO A 136 5.61 -18.03 -0.65
N ALA A 137 6.76 -18.58 -0.26
CA ALA A 137 7.10 -18.85 1.13
C ALA A 137 7.39 -17.55 1.90
N THR A 138 8.05 -16.59 1.27
CA THR A 138 8.39 -15.29 1.86
C THR A 138 7.25 -14.26 1.76
N GLY A 139 6.29 -14.47 0.86
CA GLY A 139 5.21 -13.52 0.57
C GLY A 139 5.66 -12.35 -0.30
N ALA A 140 6.87 -12.40 -0.87
CA ALA A 140 7.43 -11.34 -1.72
C ALA A 140 6.66 -11.16 -3.05
N MET A 141 5.73 -12.06 -3.37
CA MET A 141 4.82 -11.90 -4.49
C MET A 141 3.64 -10.94 -4.23
N PHE A 142 3.47 -10.45 -2.99
CA PHE A 142 2.38 -9.55 -2.63
C PHE A 142 2.90 -8.14 -2.33
N LYS A 143 2.12 -7.12 -2.71
CA LYS A 143 2.41 -5.71 -2.52
C LYS A 143 1.25 -5.00 -1.83
N LEU A 144 1.56 -4.15 -0.87
CA LEU A 144 0.57 -3.33 -0.18
C LEU A 144 -0.17 -2.43 -1.19
N GLU A 145 -1.50 -2.42 -1.15
CA GLU A 145 -2.30 -1.64 -2.11
C GLU A 145 -2.23 -0.13 -1.81
N ASN A 146 -2.33 0.22 -0.53
CA ASN A 146 -2.29 1.58 -0.03
C ASN A 146 -1.30 1.66 1.14
N GLU A 147 -0.19 2.36 0.95
CA GLU A 147 0.85 2.58 1.97
C GLU A 147 0.46 3.70 2.97
N PHE A 148 -0.63 4.41 2.69
CA PHE A 148 -1.12 5.53 3.48
C PHE A 148 -2.60 5.35 3.79
N ILE A 149 -2.96 5.49 5.07
CA ILE A 149 -4.33 5.60 5.55
C ILE A 149 -4.47 6.95 6.23
N ASN A 150 -5.44 7.74 5.78
CA ASN A 150 -5.81 9.00 6.44
C ASN A 150 -7.32 8.97 6.66
N GLU A 151 -7.73 8.92 7.93
CA GLU A 151 -9.13 8.73 8.30
C GLU A 151 -9.69 9.89 9.11
N THR A 152 -10.81 10.43 8.66
CA THR A 152 -11.59 11.40 9.43
C THR A 152 -12.66 10.65 10.24
N LEU A 153 -12.60 10.77 11.56
CA LEU A 153 -13.59 10.18 12.47
C LEU A 153 -14.79 11.11 12.60
N ALA A 154 -15.99 10.52 12.56
CA ALA A 154 -17.22 11.24 12.83
C ALA A 154 -17.37 11.43 14.35
N PRO A 155 -17.73 12.63 14.84
CA PRO A 155 -18.13 12.81 16.22
C PRO A 155 -19.27 11.85 16.55
N THR A 156 -19.20 11.21 17.71
CA THR A 156 -20.32 10.43 18.23
C THR A 156 -21.42 11.41 18.55
N THR A 157 -22.36 11.55 17.62
CA THR A 157 -23.64 12.11 17.97
C THR A 157 -24.31 11.02 18.78
N ALA A 158 -24.34 11.20 20.11
CA ALA A 158 -25.31 10.47 20.91
C ALA A 158 -26.62 10.66 20.15
N SER A 159 -27.18 9.57 19.63
CA SER A 159 -28.55 9.60 19.17
C SER A 159 -29.29 10.06 20.41
N VAL A 160 -29.70 11.33 20.41
CA VAL A 160 -30.79 11.75 21.27
C VAL A 160 -31.98 11.01 20.68
N GLU A 161 -32.07 9.72 20.99
CA GLU A 161 -33.35 9.08 21.13
C GLU A 161 -34.11 10.08 21.98
N ASN A 162 -35.12 10.71 21.39
CA ASN A 162 -35.87 11.79 21.99
C ASN A 162 -36.74 11.25 23.15
N LYS A 163 -36.14 10.45 24.05
CA LYS A 163 -36.58 10.19 25.42
C LYS A 163 -36.32 11.43 26.28
N GLY A 164 -36.60 12.61 25.73
CA GLY A 164 -36.82 13.81 26.51
C GLY A 164 -38.20 13.73 27.12
N LEU A 165 -38.37 14.28 28.32
CA LEU A 165 -39.69 14.53 28.89
C LEU A 165 -40.43 15.50 27.94
N LYS A 166 -41.44 15.02 27.24
CA LYS A 166 -42.32 15.87 26.43
C LYS A 166 -43.49 16.30 27.29
N VAL A 167 -43.57 17.60 27.57
CA VAL A 167 -44.71 18.21 28.24
C VAL A 167 -45.77 18.45 27.17
N TYR A 168 -46.95 17.88 27.37
CA TYR A 168 -48.12 18.06 26.52
C TYR A 168 -49.19 18.82 27.30
N THR A 169 -49.98 19.65 26.62
CA THR A 169 -51.22 20.18 27.20
C THR A 169 -52.35 19.15 27.09
N LEU A 170 -53.41 19.31 27.89
CA LEU A 170 -54.47 18.30 28.01
C LEU A 170 -55.25 18.05 26.70
N ASP A 171 -55.21 19.02 25.79
CA ASP A 171 -55.82 19.00 24.46
C ASP A 171 -54.92 18.36 23.39
N GLU A 172 -53.63 18.20 23.65
CA GLU A 172 -52.65 17.62 22.72
C GLU A 172 -52.44 16.10 22.91
N ILE A 173 -53.06 15.52 23.95
CA ILE A 173 -52.95 14.09 24.25
C ILE A 173 -54.17 13.29 23.76
N PRO A 174 -53.98 12.02 23.31
CA PRO A 174 -55.08 11.15 22.93
C PRO A 174 -56.06 10.90 24.08
N GLU A 175 -57.36 10.79 23.77
CA GLU A 175 -58.43 10.51 24.74
C GLU A 175 -58.17 9.24 25.58
N ALA A 176 -57.56 8.22 24.98
CA ALA A 176 -57.21 6.99 25.68
C ALA A 176 -56.29 7.22 26.89
N TRP A 177 -55.41 8.22 26.83
CA TRP A 177 -54.45 8.52 27.89
C TRP A 177 -55.08 9.30 29.04
N LYS A 178 -56.13 10.09 28.77
CA LYS A 178 -56.82 10.91 29.77
C LYS A 178 -57.38 10.07 30.92
N THR A 179 -57.82 8.85 30.63
CA THR A 179 -58.34 7.90 31.62
C THR A 179 -57.27 7.37 32.60
N GLN A 180 -55.98 7.58 32.29
CA GLN A 180 -54.84 7.10 33.08
C GLN A 180 -54.11 8.24 33.79
N LEU A 181 -54.59 9.49 33.69
CA LEU A 181 -53.97 10.62 34.35
C LEU A 181 -54.26 10.61 35.86
N VAL A 182 -53.22 10.81 36.65
CA VAL A 182 -53.31 10.98 38.11
C VAL A 182 -52.91 12.42 38.43
N GLN A 183 -53.79 13.14 39.12
CA GLN A 183 -53.51 14.49 39.59
C GLN A 183 -52.37 14.44 40.62
N ILE A 184 -51.36 15.29 40.43
CA ILE A 184 -50.30 15.49 41.41
C ILE A 184 -50.67 16.73 42.21
N ASP A 185 -50.95 16.55 43.49
CA ASP A 185 -51.19 17.65 44.41
C ASP A 185 -49.85 18.19 44.91
N ASN A 186 -49.68 19.51 44.85
CA ASN A 186 -48.52 20.20 45.43
C ASN A 186 -48.81 20.49 46.90
N ASN A 187 -48.17 19.76 47.81
CA ASN A 187 -48.14 20.07 49.25
C ASN A 187 -47.05 21.10 49.56
#